data_AF-A0A7Y8MRY5-F1
#
_entry.id   AF-A0A7Y8MRY5-F1
#
_cell.length_a   1.000
_cell.length_b   1.000
_cell.length_c   1.000
_cell.angle_alpha   90.00
_cell.angle_beta   90.00
_cell.angle_gamma   90.00
#
_symmetry.space_group_name_H-M   'P 1'
#
loop_
_entity.id
_entity.type
_entity.pdbx_description
1 polymer ?
#
loop_
_entity_poly.entity_id
_entity_poly.type
_entity_poly.pdbx_seq_one_letter_code
_entity_poly.pdbx_strand_id
1 'polypeptide(L)'
;MGIIALVKPVRSAVELEFIGNEIAEPVHPLSRAFLDLWHSKHHGAALPSRDEFSMSELRYFLPHLLIAEPVKAYRDFFYRFAGSQLEERVGFHLQGSHRATRL
;
A
#
# COMPACT_ATOMS: atom_id res chain seq x y z
N MET A 1 12.54 -0.77 -24.28
CA MET A 1 13.66 -1.52 -23.67
C MET A 1 13.39 -1.66 -22.19
N GLY A 2 13.59 -2.86 -21.62
CA GLY A 2 13.01 -3.29 -20.34
C GLY A 2 13.75 -2.84 -19.07
N ILE A 3 12.99 -2.77 -17.98
CA ILE A 3 13.43 -2.56 -16.60
C ILE A 3 13.93 -3.90 -16.06
N ILE A 4 15.13 -3.93 -15.46
CA ILE A 4 15.61 -5.07 -14.68
C ILE A 4 15.71 -4.61 -13.23
N ALA A 5 14.73 -4.99 -12.40
CA ALA A 5 14.84 -4.91 -10.95
C ALA A 5 15.41 -6.24 -10.47
N LEU A 6 16.67 -6.26 -10.03
CA LEU A 6 17.25 -7.45 -9.41
C LEU A 6 16.81 -7.50 -7.94
N VAL A 7 15.65 -8.08 -7.68
CA VAL A 7 15.16 -8.32 -6.31
C VAL A 7 15.89 -9.54 -5.77
N LYS A 8 16.89 -9.35 -4.92
CA LYS A 8 17.45 -10.44 -4.11
C LYS A 8 16.57 -10.62 -2.87
N PRO A 9 15.94 -11.79 -2.66
CA PRO A 9 15.20 -12.04 -1.44
C PRO A 9 16.22 -12.31 -0.31
N VAL A 10 16.49 -11.31 0.52
CA VAL A 10 17.13 -11.52 1.82
C VAL A 10 16.05 -11.45 2.89
N ARG A 11 15.98 -12.52 3.68
CA ARG A 11 15.08 -12.65 4.82
C ARG A 11 15.36 -11.49 5.78
N SER A 12 14.36 -10.61 5.95
CA SER A 12 14.37 -9.44 6.86
C SER A 12 15.26 -8.29 6.40
N ALA A 13 14.62 -7.13 6.18
CA ALA A 13 15.16 -5.85 5.67
C ALA A 13 15.41 -5.79 4.16
N VAL A 14 14.56 -5.02 3.47
CA VAL A 14 14.81 -4.53 2.12
C VAL A 14 15.74 -3.32 2.27
N GLU A 15 17.03 -3.49 1.96
CA GLU A 15 17.90 -2.33 1.73
C GLU A 15 17.57 -1.73 0.37
N LEU A 16 17.05 -0.50 0.38
CA LEU A 16 16.86 0.30 -0.82
C LEU A 16 18.16 1.06 -1.09
N GLU A 17 19.00 0.56 -1.99
CA GLU A 17 20.10 1.36 -2.52
C GLU A 17 19.53 2.44 -3.44
N PHE A 18 19.55 3.69 -2.96
CA PHE A 18 19.13 4.84 -3.75
C PHE A 18 20.27 5.20 -4.72
N ILE A 19 20.23 4.62 -5.92
CA ILE A 19 21.17 4.98 -6.99
C ILE A 19 20.69 6.30 -7.58
N GLY A 20 21.29 7.38 -7.09
CA GLY A 20 21.02 8.74 -7.54
C GLY A 20 21.17 8.87 -9.05
N ASN A 21 20.07 9.21 -9.70
CA ASN A 21 19.99 9.88 -11.00
C ASN A 21 18.76 10.79 -10.94
N GLU A 22 18.79 11.90 -11.68
CA GLU A 22 17.69 12.85 -11.78
C GLU A 22 16.33 12.14 -11.82
N ILE A 23 15.48 12.40 -10.82
CA ILE A 23 14.18 11.75 -10.71
C ILE A 23 13.31 12.30 -11.84
N ALA A 24 13.25 11.59 -12.96
CA ALA A 24 12.34 11.92 -14.03
C ALA A 24 10.90 11.85 -13.50
N GLU A 25 10.11 12.87 -13.84
CA GLU A 25 8.68 12.92 -13.52
C GLU A 25 7.98 11.60 -13.89
N PRO A 26 7.09 11.06 -13.03
CA PRO A 26 6.41 9.81 -13.31
C PRO A 26 5.62 9.89 -14.62
N VAL A 27 5.90 8.92 -15.49
CA VAL A 27 5.23 8.77 -16.80
C VAL A 27 3.88 8.09 -16.65
N HIS A 28 3.74 7.14 -15.72
CA HIS A 28 2.50 6.41 -15.53
C HIS A 28 1.44 7.29 -14.84
N PRO A 29 0.20 7.37 -15.37
CA PRO A 29 -0.84 8.23 -14.79
C PRO A 29 -1.12 7.98 -13.32
N LEU A 30 -1.16 6.72 -12.88
CA LEU A 30 -1.35 6.39 -11.45
C LEU A 30 -0.19 6.87 -10.57
N SER A 31 1.05 6.81 -11.07
CA SER A 31 2.22 7.27 -10.33
C SER A 31 2.22 8.80 -10.22
N ARG A 32 1.77 9.49 -11.28
CA ARG A 32 1.58 10.95 -11.25
C ARG A 32 0.47 11.35 -10.27
N ALA A 33 -0.69 10.71 -10.34
CA ALA A 33 -1.79 10.98 -9.41
C ALA A 33 -1.40 10.67 -7.94
N PHE A 34 -0.56 9.66 -7.72
CA PHE A 34 -0.03 9.38 -6.38
C PHE A 34 0.96 10.45 -5.94
N LEU A 35 1.81 10.94 -6.84
CA LEU A 35 2.72 12.06 -6.56
C LEU A 35 1.95 13.36 -6.27
N ASP A 36 0.87 13.63 -7.00
CA ASP A 36 -0.02 14.77 -6.74
C ASP A 36 -0.67 14.67 -5.36
N LEU A 37 -1.17 13.48 -5.00
CA LEU A 37 -1.68 13.21 -3.66
C LEU A 37 -0.59 13.44 -2.60
N TRP A 38 0.61 12.88 -2.81
CA TRP A 38 1.74 13.04 -1.91
C TRP A 38 2.08 14.52 -1.67
N HIS A 39 2.11 15.32 -2.75
CA HIS A 39 2.36 16.75 -2.66
C HIS A 39 1.23 17.50 -1.95
N SER A 40 -0.01 17.05 -2.05
CA SER A 40 -1.13 17.67 -1.34
C SER A 40 -1.06 17.52 0.19
N LYS A 41 -0.28 16.56 0.70
CA LYS A 41 -0.27 16.17 2.12
C LYS A 41 0.86 16.79 2.94
N HIS A 42 1.98 17.19 2.34
CA HIS A 42 3.16 17.55 3.13
C HIS A 42 3.05 18.85 3.95
N HIS A 43 2.00 19.67 3.77
CA HIS A 43 1.71 20.88 4.58
C HIS A 43 2.92 21.80 4.90
N GLY A 44 3.90 21.89 3.99
CA GLY A 44 5.14 22.67 4.18
C GLY A 44 6.30 21.91 4.84
N ALA A 45 6.09 20.69 5.32
CA ALA A 45 7.14 19.74 5.68
C ALA A 45 7.81 19.14 4.43
N ALA A 46 9.01 18.57 4.62
CA ALA A 46 9.77 17.92 3.56
C ALA A 46 9.13 16.60 3.08
N LEU A 47 8.44 15.90 3.99
CA LEU A 47 7.71 14.67 3.71
C LEU A 47 6.39 14.69 4.49
N PRO A 48 5.30 14.15 3.91
CA PRO A 48 4.06 14.00 4.63
C PRO A 48 4.20 12.99 5.77
N SER A 49 3.52 13.27 6.88
CA SER A 49 3.33 12.31 7.97
C SER A 49 2.41 11.18 7.51
N ARG A 50 2.60 9.99 8.09
CA ARG A 50 1.71 8.85 7.87
C ARG A 50 0.25 9.19 8.20
N ASP A 51 0.03 9.98 9.23
CA ASP A 51 -1.30 10.32 9.74
C ASP A 51 -2.06 11.30 8.82
N GLU A 52 -1.40 11.88 7.82
CA GLU A 52 -2.02 12.77 6.83
C GLU A 52 -2.74 11.99 5.71
N PHE A 53 -2.51 10.67 5.63
CA PHE A 53 -3.16 9.78 4.69
C PHE A 53 -4.30 9.01 5.35
N SER A 54 -5.49 9.11 4.78
CA SER A 54 -6.55 8.16 5.08
C SER A 54 -6.37 6.87 4.26
N MET A 55 -6.75 5.74 4.85
CA MET A 55 -6.74 4.44 4.15
C MET A 55 -7.65 4.43 2.91
N SER A 56 -8.74 5.21 2.93
CA SER A 56 -9.64 5.41 1.81
C SER A 56 -8.97 6.06 0.60
N GLU A 57 -8.09 7.05 0.82
CA GLU A 57 -7.35 7.72 -0.27
C GLU A 57 -6.33 6.76 -0.90
N LEU A 58 -5.65 5.95 -0.09
CA LEU A 58 -4.66 4.98 -0.55
C LEU A 58 -5.27 3.78 -1.29
N ARG A 59 -6.57 3.53 -1.10
CA ARG A 59 -7.28 2.37 -1.64
C ARG A 59 -7.19 2.25 -3.16
N TYR A 60 -7.24 3.40 -3.85
CA TYR A 60 -7.14 3.45 -5.30
C TYR A 60 -5.72 3.13 -5.81
N PHE A 61 -4.70 3.56 -5.07
CA PHE A 61 -3.29 3.40 -5.45
C PHE A 61 -2.70 2.04 -5.06
N LEU A 62 -3.31 1.38 -4.06
CA LEU A 62 -2.84 0.10 -3.52
C LEU A 62 -3.91 -0.99 -3.68
N PRO A 63 -4.36 -1.28 -4.93
CA PRO A 63 -5.52 -2.13 -5.18
C PRO A 63 -5.33 -3.59 -4.75
N HIS A 64 -4.07 -4.02 -4.56
CA HIS A 64 -3.70 -5.38 -4.20
C HIS A 64 -3.13 -5.53 -2.78
N LEU A 65 -3.12 -4.45 -1.99
CA LEU A 65 -2.56 -4.49 -0.64
C LEU A 65 -3.63 -4.92 0.37
N LEU A 66 -3.23 -5.79 1.31
CA LEU A 66 -4.03 -6.22 2.45
C LEU A 66 -3.24 -5.95 3.72
N ILE A 67 -3.85 -5.26 4.68
CA ILE A 67 -3.29 -5.09 6.03
C ILE A 67 -4.24 -5.74 7.01
N ALA A 68 -3.78 -6.82 7.63
CA ALA A 68 -4.52 -7.59 8.61
C ALA A 68 -3.74 -7.66 9.92
N GLU A 69 -4.46 -7.55 11.04
CA GLU A 69 -3.92 -7.73 12.38
C GLU A 69 -4.53 -8.96 13.03
N PRO A 70 -3.72 -9.86 13.61
CA PRO A 70 -4.26 -10.99 14.34
C PRO A 70 -4.97 -10.51 15.61
N VAL A 71 -6.20 -10.97 15.79
CA VAL A 71 -6.93 -10.87 17.05
C VAL A 71 -6.57 -12.10 17.91
N LYS A 72 -6.76 -12.01 19.23
CA LYS A 72 -6.40 -13.08 20.20
C LYS A 72 -6.75 -14.47 19.65
N ALA A 73 -5.80 -15.41 19.79
CA ALA A 73 -5.85 -16.80 19.35
C ALA A 73 -5.63 -17.10 17.85
N TYR A 74 -5.02 -16.19 17.07
CA TYR A 74 -4.49 -16.41 15.71
C TYR A 74 -5.52 -16.84 14.63
N ARG A 75 -6.79 -17.00 14.99
CA ARG A 75 -7.86 -17.48 14.10
C ARG A 75 -8.79 -16.36 13.62
N ASP A 76 -8.74 -15.22 14.29
CA ASP A 76 -9.52 -14.04 13.96
C ASP A 76 -8.59 -12.93 13.47
N PHE A 77 -8.97 -12.23 12.42
CA PHE A 77 -8.21 -11.13 11.85
C PHE A 77 -9.04 -9.86 11.83
N PHE A 78 -8.39 -8.75 12.18
CA PHE A 78 -8.90 -7.41 11.98
C PHE A 78 -8.26 -6.83 10.73
N TYR A 79 -9.04 -6.66 9.67
CA TYR A 79 -8.53 -6.12 8.41
C TYR A 79 -8.61 -4.59 8.45
N ARG A 80 -7.45 -3.94 8.56
CA ARG A 80 -7.32 -2.47 8.57
C ARG A 80 -7.46 -1.85 7.19
N PHE A 81 -7.03 -2.58 6.17
CA PHE A 81 -7.04 -2.11 4.79
C PHE A 81 -7.18 -3.30 3.84
N ALA A 82 -8.04 -3.14 2.85
CA ALA A 82 -8.12 -4.02 1.70
C ALA A 82 -8.24 -3.17 0.42
N GLY A 83 -7.31 -3.39 -0.50
CA GLY A 83 -7.31 -2.76 -1.81
C GLY A 83 -8.56 -3.14 -2.62
N SER A 84 -8.97 -2.27 -3.55
CA SER A 84 -10.20 -2.45 -4.33
C SER A 84 -10.27 -3.80 -5.06
N GLN A 85 -9.19 -4.21 -5.71
CA GLN A 85 -9.18 -5.46 -6.48
C GLN A 85 -9.15 -6.72 -5.61
N LEU A 86 -8.73 -6.62 -4.34
CA LEU A 86 -8.86 -7.74 -3.42
C LEU A 86 -10.31 -7.98 -3.02
N GLU A 87 -11.07 -6.92 -2.77
CA GLU A 87 -12.50 -7.05 -2.43
C GLU A 87 -13.33 -7.55 -3.61
N GLU A 88 -13.01 -7.10 -4.84
CA GLU A 88 -13.64 -7.62 -6.05
C GLU A 88 -13.39 -9.14 -6.21
N ARG A 89 -12.17 -9.60 -5.96
CA ARG A 89 -11.80 -11.02 -6.06
C ARG A 89 -12.47 -11.89 -4.99
N VAL A 90 -12.62 -11.34 -3.79
CA VAL A 90 -13.17 -12.05 -2.63
C VAL A 90 -14.70 -11.97 -2.60
N GLY A 91 -15.31 -11.00 -3.29
CA GLY A 91 -16.76 -10.87 -3.45
C GLY A 91 -17.47 -10.26 -2.24
N PHE A 92 -16.73 -9.77 -1.24
CA PHE A 92 -17.26 -9.08 -0.08
C PHE A 92 -16.28 -8.03 0.45
N HIS A 93 -16.82 -7.01 1.14
CA HIS A 93 -16.02 -5.97 1.78
C HIS A 93 -15.20 -6.58 2.92
N LEU A 94 -13.89 -6.36 2.92
CA LEU A 94 -12.97 -6.97 3.88
C LEU A 94 -12.69 -6.08 5.08
N GLN A 95 -12.91 -4.77 4.98
CA GLN A 95 -12.51 -3.85 6.04
C GLN A 95 -13.39 -4.00 7.28
N GLY A 96 -12.75 -4.09 8.45
CA GLY A 96 -13.40 -4.30 9.73
C GLY A 96 -13.05 -5.65 10.36
N SER A 97 -13.81 -6.01 11.39
CA SER A 97 -13.58 -7.25 12.15
C SER A 97 -14.36 -8.38 11.51
N HIS A 98 -13.68 -9.29 10.82
CA HIS A 98 -14.29 -10.51 10.28
C HIS A 98 -13.88 -11.70 11.15
N ARG A 99 -14.87 -12.36 11.76
CA ARG A 99 -14.66 -13.71 12.29
C ARG A 99 -14.52 -14.68 11.13
N ALA A 100 -13.46 -15.48 11.15
CA ALA A 100 -13.34 -16.62 10.25
C ALA A 100 -14.46 -17.61 10.60
N THR A 101 -15.60 -17.51 9.90
CA THR A 101 -16.65 -18.52 10.02
C THR A 101 -16.18 -19.73 9.25
N ARG A 102 -16.12 -20.89 9.92
CA ARG A 102 -15.71 -22.18 9.35
C ARG A 102 -16.33 -22.39 7.95
N LEU A 103 -15.47 -22.62 6.96
CA LEU A 103 -15.81 -23.42 5.78
C LEU A 103 -15.72 -24.90 6.15
#